data_AF-A0A3P8P2U6-F1
#
_entry.id   AF-A0A3P8P2U6-F1
#
_cell.length_a   1.000
_cell.length_b   1.000
_cell.length_c   1.000
_cell.angle_alpha   90.00
_cell.angle_beta   90.00
_cell.angle_gamma   90.00
#
_symmetry.space_group_name_H-M   'P 1'
#
loop_
_entity.id
_entity.type
_entity.pdbx_description
1 polymer ?
#
loop_
_entity_poly.entity_id
_entity_poly.type
_entity_poly.pdbx_seq_one_letter_code
_entity_poly.pdbx_strand_id
1 'polypeptide(L)'
;MVKKTSVQITQTLFTSNETAGNVYRIPALLYERESKTLFAFAEQRKTSDDTSGEKLVMRTGKIKEGSSKKTWSELKEVEKALIKGYRPMNPCSVYGKVNNKLFLFFICVEDAITEMYQKENCDNRTRLCFITSEDLGETWSDVIDLTDELSEIKNWSTFAVGPGHGIPAESGRLIIPVYAYTSFCCKPCFLPNSKSYALSLYSGSHGKNWKFGELFNTVSVECEIVEISKDHIYCNARNVGGYQVEAVSDDNGVKFNNLQPGNKLVFFMQHPIRGCNTKGIQKKICAKSNKKVANLLLIFILILLLLLLLLLLHIDYIYTYAKGV
;
A
#
# COMPACT_ATOMS: atom_id res chain seq x y z
N MET A 1 32.91 1.90 22.47
CA MET A 1 31.97 2.26 21.39
C MET A 1 30.65 2.70 22.01
N VAL A 2 30.31 3.98 21.91
CA VAL A 2 29.03 4.51 22.40
C VAL A 2 27.93 4.01 21.46
N LYS A 3 26.98 3.22 21.98
CA LYS A 3 25.75 2.89 21.25
C LYS A 3 25.04 4.21 20.96
N LYS A 4 25.04 4.64 19.70
CA LYS A 4 24.22 5.76 19.23
C LYS A 4 22.76 5.30 19.32
N THR A 5 22.10 5.59 20.43
CA THR A 5 20.66 5.38 20.59
C THR A 5 19.98 6.38 19.66
N SER A 6 19.57 5.94 18.47
CA SER A 6 18.75 6.76 17.59
C SER A 6 17.40 6.98 18.28
N VAL A 7 17.18 8.16 18.84
CA VAL A 7 15.88 8.55 19.37
C VAL A 7 14.88 8.47 18.21
N GLN A 8 13.91 7.55 18.31
CA GLN A 8 12.77 7.54 17.41
C GLN A 8 11.92 8.76 17.74
N ILE A 9 11.96 9.76 16.87
CA ILE A 9 11.05 10.90 16.95
C ILE A 9 9.71 10.45 16.38
N THR A 10 8.71 10.30 17.24
CA THR A 10 7.33 10.01 16.86
C THR A 10 6.56 11.32 16.73
N GLN A 11 5.77 11.45 15.66
CA GLN A 11 4.89 12.59 15.44
C GLN A 11 3.49 12.07 15.07
N THR A 12 2.47 12.50 15.81
CA THR A 12 1.08 12.22 15.51
C THR A 12 0.58 13.22 14.45
N LEU A 13 0.02 12.72 13.35
CA LEU A 13 -0.48 13.56 12.24
C LEU A 13 -1.98 13.81 12.32
N PHE A 14 -2.71 12.81 12.81
CA PHE A 14 -4.16 12.84 12.97
C PHE A 14 -4.46 12.43 14.40
N THR A 15 -5.01 13.35 15.19
CA THR A 15 -5.34 13.13 16.60
C THR A 15 -6.84 12.93 16.71
N SER A 16 -7.26 11.72 17.06
CA SER A 16 -8.68 11.41 17.25
C SER A 16 -9.21 12.02 18.55
N ASN A 17 -10.43 12.55 18.48
CA ASN A 17 -11.24 12.98 19.60
C ASN A 17 -12.70 12.58 19.33
N GLU A 18 -13.12 11.45 19.88
CA GLU A 18 -14.45 10.87 19.64
C GLU A 18 -15.58 11.71 20.25
N THR A 19 -15.36 12.39 21.38
CA THR A 19 -16.38 13.29 21.96
C THR A 19 -16.63 14.53 21.09
N ALA A 20 -15.63 14.93 20.31
CA ALA A 20 -15.75 15.98 19.30
C ALA A 20 -16.17 15.46 17.92
N GLY A 21 -16.50 14.16 17.79
CA GLY A 21 -16.91 13.55 16.53
C GLY A 21 -15.80 13.45 15.47
N ASN A 22 -14.53 13.38 15.88
CA ASN A 22 -13.38 13.36 14.98
C ASN A 22 -12.50 12.13 15.24
N VAL A 23 -12.80 11.01 14.61
CA VAL A 23 -11.98 9.79 14.67
C VAL A 23 -11.29 9.56 13.34
N TYR A 24 -9.96 9.47 13.35
CA TYR A 24 -9.17 9.22 12.15
C TYR A 24 -8.76 7.76 12.04
N ARG A 25 -9.13 7.12 10.93
CA ARG A 25 -8.84 5.70 10.68
C ARG A 25 -8.33 5.51 9.25
N ILE A 26 -7.86 4.29 9.00
CA ILE A 26 -7.46 3.80 7.67
C ILE A 26 -6.43 4.73 6.97
N PRO A 27 -5.17 4.70 7.41
CA PRO A 27 -4.16 5.60 6.89
C PRO A 27 -3.60 5.15 5.54
N ALA A 28 -3.51 6.08 4.59
CA ALA A 28 -2.70 5.93 3.38
C ALA A 28 -1.48 6.87 3.45
N LEU A 29 -0.32 6.38 3.00
CA LEU A 29 0.91 7.17 2.99
C LEU A 29 1.68 6.93 1.70
N LEU A 30 2.02 8.00 1.01
CA LEU A 30 2.82 7.97 -0.20
C LEU A 30 3.99 8.94 -0.09
N TYR A 31 5.15 8.54 -0.56
CA TYR A 31 6.32 9.41 -0.71
C TYR A 31 6.66 9.56 -2.18
N GLU A 32 6.49 10.76 -2.70
CA GLU A 32 6.99 11.12 -4.04
C GLU A 32 8.44 11.62 -3.88
N ARG A 33 9.35 11.00 -4.64
CA ARG A 33 10.80 11.11 -4.45
C ARG A 33 11.39 12.37 -5.06
N GLU A 34 10.89 12.82 -6.20
CA GLU A 34 11.45 13.95 -6.96
C GLU A 34 11.16 15.28 -6.27
N SER A 35 9.90 15.51 -5.93
CA SER A 35 9.38 16.65 -5.14
C SER A 35 9.68 16.55 -3.64
N LYS A 36 10.15 15.37 -3.18
CA LYS A 36 10.42 15.03 -1.77
C LYS A 36 9.19 15.30 -0.88
N THR A 37 8.01 14.93 -1.37
CA THR A 37 6.72 15.19 -0.72
C THR A 37 6.14 13.91 -0.14
N LEU A 38 5.68 13.98 1.11
CA LEU A 38 4.85 12.96 1.74
C LEU A 38 3.39 13.36 1.64
N PHE A 39 2.53 12.41 1.27
CA PHE A 39 1.09 12.55 1.31
C PHE A 39 0.54 11.58 2.33
N ALA A 40 -0.07 12.09 3.39
CA ALA A 40 -0.75 11.27 4.39
C ALA A 40 -2.25 11.51 4.27
N PHE A 41 -3.02 10.44 4.04
CA PHE A 41 -4.48 10.48 4.02
C PHE A 41 -5.04 9.64 5.15
N ALA A 42 -6.26 9.96 5.57
CA ALA A 42 -7.05 9.16 6.50
C ALA A 42 -8.54 9.35 6.21
N GLU A 43 -9.34 8.38 6.63
CA GLU A 43 -10.77 8.59 6.83
C GLU A 43 -10.97 9.44 8.08
N GLN A 44 -11.85 10.43 8.00
CA GLN A 44 -12.45 11.09 9.16
C GLN A 44 -13.85 10.52 9.38
N ARG A 45 -14.09 10.07 10.60
CA ARG A 45 -15.32 9.40 11.05
C ARG A 45 -15.86 10.07 12.30
N LYS A 46 -17.18 9.96 12.54
CA LYS A 46 -17.78 10.45 13.80
C LYS A 46 -17.37 9.60 15.00
N THR A 47 -17.30 8.29 14.81
CA THR A 47 -16.92 7.31 15.84
C THR A 47 -15.89 6.33 15.29
N SER A 48 -15.49 5.36 16.09
CA SER A 48 -14.65 4.26 15.60
C SER A 48 -15.33 3.35 14.55
N ASP A 49 -16.66 3.42 14.41
CA ASP A 49 -17.45 2.57 13.52
C ASP A 49 -17.26 2.92 12.03
N ASP A 50 -17.17 1.90 11.19
CA ASP A 50 -16.97 2.02 9.73
C ASP A 50 -18.13 2.75 9.03
N THR A 51 -19.36 2.63 9.53
CA THR A 51 -20.55 3.30 8.96
C THR A 51 -20.60 4.78 9.28
N SER A 52 -19.76 5.25 10.22
CA SER A 52 -19.72 6.64 10.65
C SER A 52 -18.72 7.51 9.86
N GLY A 53 -18.13 6.97 8.79
CA GLY A 53 -17.25 7.71 7.88
C GLY A 53 -17.97 8.90 7.25
N GLU A 54 -17.28 10.05 7.22
CA GLU A 54 -17.82 11.29 6.66
C GLU A 54 -17.05 11.72 5.42
N LYS A 55 -15.72 11.65 5.46
CA LYS A 55 -14.84 12.23 4.44
C LYS A 55 -13.42 11.69 4.50
N LEU A 56 -12.67 11.93 3.42
CA LEU A 56 -11.23 11.75 3.41
C LEU A 56 -10.53 13.07 3.73
N VAL A 57 -9.47 13.00 4.51
CA VAL A 57 -8.61 14.13 4.88
C VAL A 57 -7.17 13.85 4.52
N MET A 58 -6.38 14.91 4.37
CA MET A 58 -4.96 14.81 4.05
C MET A 58 -4.09 15.82 4.80
N ARG A 59 -2.81 15.48 4.93
CA ARG A 59 -1.72 16.40 5.22
C ARG A 59 -0.56 16.13 4.25
N THR A 60 0.10 17.19 3.79
CA THR A 60 1.34 17.08 3.01
C THR A 60 2.54 17.30 3.91
N GLY A 61 3.62 16.58 3.66
CA GLY A 61 4.85 16.65 4.45
C GLY A 61 6.06 16.90 3.58
N LYS A 62 7.03 17.68 4.08
CA LYS A 62 8.34 17.84 3.45
C LYS A 62 9.43 17.30 4.38
N ILE A 63 10.44 16.66 3.79
CA ILE A 63 11.63 16.22 4.51
C ILE A 63 12.70 17.29 4.32
N LYS A 64 13.12 17.94 5.41
CA LYS A 64 14.18 18.95 5.35
C LYS A 64 15.53 18.27 5.13
N GLU A 65 16.30 18.74 4.15
CA GLU A 65 17.62 18.20 3.82
C GLU A 65 18.54 18.18 5.05
N GLY A 66 19.28 17.07 5.21
CA GLY A 66 20.18 16.86 6.35
C GLY A 66 19.50 16.59 7.69
N SER A 67 18.15 16.49 7.74
CA SER A 67 17.43 16.23 8.99
C SER A 67 16.47 15.04 8.88
N SER A 68 16.21 14.39 10.01
CA SER A 68 15.13 13.41 10.15
C SER A 68 13.77 14.04 10.45
N LYS A 69 13.71 15.38 10.57
CA LYS A 69 12.49 16.12 10.92
C LYS A 69 11.65 16.38 9.68
N LYS A 70 10.34 16.18 9.84
CA LYS A 70 9.32 16.39 8.82
C LYS A 70 8.49 17.60 9.21
N THR A 71 8.22 18.49 8.28
CA THR A 71 7.26 19.58 8.45
C THR A 71 5.98 19.20 7.73
N TRP A 72 4.84 19.29 8.40
CA TRP A 72 3.54 18.91 7.86
C TRP A 72 2.67 20.14 7.67
N SER A 73 1.85 20.15 6.63
CA SER A 73 0.80 21.13 6.40
C SER A 73 -0.29 21.03 7.47
N GLU A 74 -1.16 22.03 7.49
CA GLU A 74 -2.46 21.91 8.15
C GLU A 74 -3.31 20.78 7.56
N LEU A 75 -4.29 20.34 8.33
CA LEU A 75 -5.27 19.34 7.91
C LEU A 75 -6.12 19.93 6.77
N LYS A 76 -6.25 19.20 5.67
CA LYS A 76 -7.11 19.57 4.54
C LYS A 76 -8.14 18.47 4.32
N GLU A 77 -9.36 18.86 3.98
CA GLU A 77 -10.35 17.94 3.44
C GLU A 77 -10.05 17.64 1.97
N VAL A 78 -10.29 16.41 1.54
CA VAL A 78 -10.22 16.03 0.12
C VAL A 78 -11.62 16.14 -0.47
N GLU A 79 -12.10 17.36 -0.63
CA GLU A 79 -13.53 17.69 -0.90
C GLU A 79 -14.11 17.00 -2.14
N LYS A 80 -13.27 16.72 -3.14
CA LYS A 80 -13.67 16.04 -4.37
C LYS A 80 -13.85 14.53 -4.22
N ALA A 81 -13.38 13.92 -3.13
CA ALA A 81 -13.59 12.51 -2.83
C ALA A 81 -14.98 12.27 -2.23
N LEU A 82 -16.03 12.70 -2.93
CA LEU A 82 -17.40 12.69 -2.44
C LEU A 82 -18.38 12.32 -3.55
N ILE A 83 -19.29 11.40 -3.24
CA ILE A 83 -20.52 11.15 -4.00
C ILE A 83 -21.68 11.35 -3.04
N LYS A 84 -22.68 12.16 -3.41
CA LYS A 84 -23.82 12.46 -2.53
C LYS A 84 -24.59 11.17 -2.17
N GLY A 85 -24.80 10.93 -0.88
CA GLY A 85 -25.47 9.73 -0.37
C GLY A 85 -24.54 8.53 -0.16
N TYR A 86 -23.22 8.73 -0.30
CA TYR A 86 -22.21 7.72 -0.09
C TYR A 86 -21.08 8.28 0.79
N ARG A 87 -20.51 7.41 1.62
CA ARG A 87 -19.31 7.71 2.42
C ARG A 87 -18.04 7.22 1.74
N PRO A 88 -17.00 8.04 1.61
CA PRO A 88 -15.71 7.62 1.05
C PRO A 88 -14.88 6.88 2.11
N MET A 89 -14.27 5.76 1.72
CA MET A 89 -13.51 4.88 2.61
C MET A 89 -12.31 4.25 1.90
N ASN A 90 -11.39 3.67 2.67
CA ASN A 90 -10.21 2.95 2.21
C ASN A 90 -9.36 3.73 1.20
N PRO A 91 -8.77 4.88 1.58
CA PRO A 91 -7.87 5.61 0.70
C PRO A 91 -6.68 4.73 0.28
N CYS A 92 -6.35 4.76 -1.01
CA CYS A 92 -5.19 4.10 -1.59
C CYS A 92 -4.55 5.01 -2.64
N SER A 93 -3.35 5.49 -2.36
CA SER A 93 -2.69 6.50 -3.20
C SER A 93 -1.58 5.91 -4.07
N VAL A 94 -1.41 6.44 -5.29
CA VAL A 94 -0.29 6.10 -6.18
C VAL A 94 0.15 7.33 -6.99
N TYR A 95 1.44 7.48 -7.23
CA TYR A 95 1.96 8.55 -8.09
C TYR A 95 2.30 8.01 -9.47
N GLY A 96 1.59 8.48 -10.49
CA GLY A 96 1.89 8.18 -11.88
C GLY A 96 3.02 9.05 -12.40
N LYS A 97 4.22 8.47 -12.53
CA LYS A 97 5.41 9.21 -12.99
C LYS A 97 5.32 9.65 -14.45
N VAL A 98 4.66 8.86 -15.31
CA VAL A 98 4.59 9.14 -16.75
C VAL A 98 3.71 10.36 -17.06
N ASN A 99 2.65 10.55 -16.28
CA ASN A 99 1.69 11.65 -16.47
C ASN A 99 1.78 12.72 -15.37
N ASN A 100 2.72 12.57 -14.41
CA ASN A 100 2.90 13.45 -13.26
C ASN A 100 1.62 13.70 -12.46
N LYS A 101 0.84 12.63 -12.22
CA LYS A 101 -0.42 12.71 -11.47
C LYS A 101 -0.35 11.94 -10.17
N LEU A 102 -0.79 12.58 -9.10
CA LEU A 102 -1.17 11.88 -7.87
C LEU A 102 -2.58 11.34 -8.05
N PHE A 103 -2.75 10.03 -7.93
CA PHE A 103 -4.04 9.37 -7.88
C PHE A 103 -4.39 9.03 -6.43
N LEU A 104 -5.64 9.27 -6.05
CA LEU A 104 -6.22 8.77 -4.80
C LEU A 104 -7.43 7.91 -5.15
N PHE A 105 -7.27 6.60 -5.01
CA PHE A 105 -8.35 5.62 -5.08
C PHE A 105 -9.05 5.52 -3.72
N PHE A 106 -10.35 5.25 -3.76
CA PHE A 106 -11.17 5.00 -2.58
C PHE A 106 -12.43 4.24 -3.01
N ILE A 107 -13.12 3.67 -2.04
CA ILE A 107 -14.48 3.19 -2.26
C ILE A 107 -15.50 4.20 -1.73
N CYS A 108 -16.67 4.24 -2.36
CA CYS A 108 -17.84 4.95 -1.85
C CYS A 108 -18.91 3.92 -1.50
N VAL A 109 -19.29 3.84 -0.23
CA VAL A 109 -20.36 2.92 0.22
C VAL A 109 -21.62 3.73 0.50
N GLU A 110 -22.76 3.29 -0.01
CA GLU A 110 -24.05 3.97 0.24
C GLU A 110 -24.29 4.15 1.74
N ASP A 111 -24.77 5.33 2.12
CA ASP A 111 -24.97 5.69 3.52
C ASP A 111 -25.86 4.68 4.25
N ALA A 112 -25.55 4.41 5.53
CA ALA A 112 -26.18 3.40 6.38
C ALA A 112 -26.02 1.92 5.96
N ILE A 113 -25.56 1.62 4.73
CA ILE A 113 -25.37 0.24 4.27
C ILE A 113 -24.08 -0.34 4.84
N THR A 114 -24.16 -1.45 5.60
CA THR A 114 -23.01 -2.11 6.22
C THR A 114 -22.35 -3.14 5.29
N GLU A 115 -21.07 -3.48 5.51
CA GLU A 115 -20.41 -4.59 4.79
C GLU A 115 -21.18 -5.91 4.99
N MET A 116 -21.65 -6.15 6.22
CA MET A 116 -22.40 -7.35 6.60
C MET A 116 -23.70 -7.47 5.81
N TYR A 117 -24.47 -6.39 5.71
CA TYR A 117 -25.70 -6.36 4.92
C TYR A 117 -25.43 -6.76 3.47
N GLN A 118 -24.42 -6.16 2.83
CA GLN A 118 -24.08 -6.44 1.43
C GLN A 118 -23.67 -7.90 1.23
N LYS A 119 -22.91 -8.47 2.17
CA LYS A 119 -22.46 -9.88 2.14
C LYS A 119 -23.59 -10.88 2.32
N GLU A 120 -24.52 -10.61 3.22
CA GLU A 120 -25.66 -11.49 3.53
C GLU A 120 -26.73 -11.44 2.44
N ASN A 121 -26.96 -10.26 1.84
CA ASN A 121 -28.02 -10.05 0.84
C ASN A 121 -27.53 -10.14 -0.60
N CYS A 122 -26.22 -10.20 -0.81
CA CYS A 122 -25.61 -10.17 -2.14
C CYS A 122 -26.01 -8.92 -2.94
N ASP A 123 -26.09 -7.79 -2.23
CA ASP A 123 -26.51 -6.50 -2.76
C ASP A 123 -25.33 -5.54 -2.65
N ASN A 124 -24.57 -5.42 -3.73
CA ASN A 124 -23.38 -4.58 -3.77
C ASN A 124 -23.78 -3.10 -3.88
N ARG A 125 -23.49 -2.34 -2.82
CA ARG A 125 -23.73 -0.90 -2.72
C ARG A 125 -22.41 -0.11 -2.61
N THR A 126 -21.31 -0.73 -3.06
CA THR A 126 -19.98 -0.13 -3.05
C THR A 126 -19.58 0.29 -4.46
N ARG A 127 -19.08 1.52 -4.58
CA ARG A 127 -18.59 2.15 -5.82
C ARG A 127 -17.08 2.27 -5.79
N LEU A 128 -16.40 2.05 -6.91
CA LEU A 128 -14.95 2.22 -7.05
C LEU A 128 -14.66 3.59 -7.66
N CYS A 129 -13.99 4.45 -6.90
CA CYS A 129 -13.76 5.83 -7.30
C CYS A 129 -12.28 6.20 -7.24
N PHE A 130 -11.89 7.19 -8.04
CA PHE A 130 -10.66 7.90 -7.83
C PHE A 130 -10.76 9.37 -8.23
N ILE A 131 -9.83 10.15 -7.69
CA ILE A 131 -9.56 11.53 -8.09
C ILE A 131 -8.07 11.68 -8.40
N THR A 132 -7.73 12.71 -9.16
CA THR A 132 -6.34 13.02 -9.51
C THR A 132 -5.96 14.43 -9.14
N SER A 133 -4.68 14.64 -8.88
CA SER A 133 -4.07 15.95 -8.69
C SER A 133 -2.82 16.08 -9.55
N GLU A 134 -2.68 17.23 -10.21
CA GLU A 134 -1.53 17.61 -11.05
C GLU A 134 -0.58 18.58 -10.32
N ASP A 135 -0.96 19.03 -9.12
CA ASP A 135 -0.28 20.07 -8.34
C ASP A 135 0.09 19.59 -6.93
N LEU A 136 0.41 18.29 -6.80
CA LEU A 136 0.84 17.67 -5.55
C LEU A 136 -0.20 17.80 -4.42
N GLY A 137 -1.47 17.54 -4.74
CA GLY A 137 -2.58 17.46 -3.80
C GLY A 137 -3.10 18.82 -3.31
N GLU A 138 -2.77 19.91 -4.00
CA GLU A 138 -3.32 21.24 -3.69
C GLU A 138 -4.74 21.40 -4.25
N THR A 139 -4.98 20.92 -5.47
CA THR A 139 -6.30 20.80 -6.10
C THR A 139 -6.54 19.39 -6.61
N TRP A 140 -7.83 19.04 -6.76
CA TRP A 140 -8.26 17.72 -7.16
C TRP A 140 -9.28 17.81 -8.30
N SER A 141 -9.21 16.84 -9.22
CA SER A 141 -10.22 16.65 -10.26
C SER A 141 -11.58 16.28 -9.65
N ASP A 142 -12.63 16.35 -10.46
CA ASP A 142 -13.89 15.70 -10.11
C ASP A 142 -13.70 14.18 -9.97
N VAL A 143 -14.62 13.55 -9.22
CA VAL A 143 -14.63 12.11 -8.98
C VAL A 143 -14.87 11.35 -10.29
N ILE A 144 -13.99 10.38 -10.55
CA ILE A 144 -14.15 9.41 -11.63
C ILE A 144 -14.62 8.11 -10.99
N ASP A 145 -15.72 7.58 -11.51
CA ASP A 145 -16.38 6.38 -11.01
C ASP A 145 -16.22 5.24 -12.00
N LEU A 146 -15.49 4.20 -11.60
CA LEU A 146 -15.17 3.05 -12.43
C LEU A 146 -16.17 1.89 -12.27
N THR A 147 -17.21 2.06 -11.45
CA THR A 147 -18.10 0.97 -11.04
C THR A 147 -18.79 0.30 -12.22
N ASP A 148 -19.28 1.10 -13.18
CA ASP A 148 -20.01 0.59 -14.34
C ASP A 148 -19.08 0.16 -15.48
N GLU A 149 -17.82 0.59 -15.48
CA GLU A 149 -16.81 0.22 -16.46
C GLU A 149 -16.21 -1.18 -16.19
N LEU A 150 -16.27 -1.65 -14.95
CA LEU A 150 -15.65 -2.89 -14.51
C LEU A 150 -16.71 -3.94 -14.14
N SER A 151 -17.09 -4.75 -15.12
CA SER A 151 -18.20 -5.70 -15.05
C SER A 151 -18.15 -6.70 -13.88
N GLU A 152 -16.94 -7.04 -13.43
CA GLU A 152 -16.66 -8.00 -12.38
C GLU A 152 -17.26 -7.57 -11.03
N ILE A 153 -17.40 -6.25 -10.80
CA ILE A 153 -18.00 -5.68 -9.58
C ILE A 153 -19.42 -6.19 -9.36
N LYS A 154 -20.17 -6.49 -10.44
CA LYS A 154 -21.54 -7.00 -10.38
C LYS A 154 -21.63 -8.43 -9.81
N ASN A 155 -20.51 -9.16 -9.78
CA ASN A 155 -20.42 -10.53 -9.27
C ASN A 155 -19.89 -10.58 -7.82
N TRP A 156 -19.64 -9.43 -7.21
CA TRP A 156 -19.13 -9.32 -5.85
C TRP A 156 -20.22 -8.79 -4.93
N SER A 157 -20.22 -9.25 -3.68
CA SER A 157 -21.14 -8.74 -2.66
C SER A 157 -20.67 -7.37 -2.20
N THR A 158 -19.36 -7.17 -2.11
CA THR A 158 -18.70 -5.88 -1.85
C THR A 158 -17.19 -6.04 -2.08
N PHE A 159 -16.43 -4.95 -2.08
CA PHE A 159 -14.99 -4.94 -2.32
C PHE A 159 -14.35 -3.69 -1.71
N ALA A 160 -13.01 -3.64 -1.63
CA ALA A 160 -12.29 -2.40 -1.36
C ALA A 160 -10.91 -2.35 -2.02
N VAL A 161 -10.40 -1.13 -2.22
CA VAL A 161 -9.00 -0.88 -2.59
C VAL A 161 -8.13 -0.79 -1.34
N GLY A 162 -6.88 -1.26 -1.44
CA GLY A 162 -5.92 -1.24 -0.35
C GLY A 162 -6.50 -1.72 0.98
N PRO A 163 -6.41 -0.91 2.06
CA PRO A 163 -5.98 0.50 2.09
C PRO A 163 -4.46 0.67 1.97
N GLY A 164 -3.99 1.91 1.77
CA GLY A 164 -2.56 2.22 1.80
C GLY A 164 -2.05 2.85 0.52
N HIS A 165 -1.32 2.09 -0.29
CA HIS A 165 -0.72 2.62 -1.51
C HIS A 165 -0.69 1.61 -2.66
N GLY A 166 -0.83 2.14 -3.88
CA GLY A 166 -0.48 1.43 -5.09
C GLY A 166 0.98 1.68 -5.48
N ILE A 167 1.41 1.05 -6.56
CA ILE A 167 2.76 1.19 -7.09
C ILE A 167 2.75 1.61 -8.57
N PRO A 168 3.64 2.52 -8.98
CA PRO A 168 4.02 2.69 -10.38
C PRO A 168 5.13 1.68 -10.71
N ALA A 169 4.76 0.57 -11.33
CA ALA A 169 5.71 -0.47 -11.71
C ALA A 169 6.69 0.00 -12.79
N GLU A 170 7.88 -0.59 -12.85
CA GLU A 170 8.90 -0.26 -13.87
C GLU A 170 8.40 -0.53 -15.30
N SER A 171 7.48 -1.47 -15.47
CA SER A 171 6.77 -1.73 -16.74
C SER A 171 5.89 -0.56 -17.21
N GLY A 172 5.73 0.49 -16.42
CA GLY A 172 4.89 1.65 -16.70
C GLY A 172 3.43 1.48 -16.27
N ARG A 173 3.05 0.32 -15.72
CA ARG A 173 1.72 0.08 -15.16
C ARG A 173 1.54 0.77 -13.81
N LEU A 174 0.37 1.33 -13.60
CA LEU A 174 -0.13 1.65 -12.26
C LEU A 174 -0.86 0.42 -11.72
N ILE A 175 -0.57 0.04 -10.48
CA ILE A 175 -1.16 -1.15 -9.86
C ILE A 175 -1.64 -0.77 -8.47
N ILE A 176 -2.91 -1.09 -8.20
CA ILE A 176 -3.62 -0.80 -6.96
C ILE A 176 -3.99 -2.15 -6.33
N PRO A 177 -3.67 -2.39 -5.06
CA PRO A 177 -4.15 -3.58 -4.35
C PRO A 177 -5.66 -3.50 -4.14
N VAL A 178 -6.37 -4.62 -4.29
CA VAL A 178 -7.82 -4.72 -4.11
C VAL A 178 -8.13 -6.03 -3.39
N TYR A 179 -9.26 -6.11 -2.69
CA TYR A 179 -9.89 -7.38 -2.34
C TYR A 179 -11.38 -7.33 -2.63
N ALA A 180 -11.96 -8.48 -2.97
CA ALA A 180 -13.37 -8.59 -3.30
C ALA A 180 -14.00 -9.81 -2.62
N TYR A 181 -15.20 -9.60 -2.07
CA TYR A 181 -16.06 -10.65 -1.55
C TYR A 181 -16.90 -11.23 -2.70
N THR A 182 -16.57 -12.42 -3.17
CA THR A 182 -17.28 -13.06 -4.30
C THR A 182 -18.65 -13.56 -3.86
N SER A 183 -19.70 -13.19 -4.58
CA SER A 183 -21.06 -13.61 -4.32
C SER A 183 -21.32 -15.03 -4.85
N PHE A 184 -21.52 -16.00 -3.96
CA PHE A 184 -22.13 -17.29 -4.30
C PHE A 184 -23.52 -17.35 -3.69
N CYS A 185 -24.50 -16.77 -4.38
CA CYS A 185 -25.84 -16.58 -3.82
C CYS A 185 -26.78 -17.64 -4.38
N CYS A 186 -26.82 -18.80 -3.72
CA CYS A 186 -27.94 -19.71 -3.90
C CYS A 186 -29.15 -19.11 -3.17
N LYS A 187 -29.95 -18.31 -3.89
CA LYS A 187 -31.19 -17.70 -3.36
C LYS A 187 -32.17 -18.71 -2.71
N PRO A 188 -32.28 -19.98 -3.16
CA PRO A 188 -33.11 -20.96 -2.44
C PRO A 188 -32.43 -21.62 -1.22
N CYS A 189 -31.11 -21.44 -1.01
CA CYS A 189 -30.36 -22.15 0.03
C CYS A 189 -30.19 -21.36 1.35
N PHE A 190 -30.52 -20.06 1.40
CA PHE A 190 -30.36 -19.17 2.57
C PHE A 190 -29.00 -19.21 3.29
N LEU A 191 -27.95 -19.69 2.62
CA LEU A 191 -26.60 -19.77 3.18
C LEU A 191 -25.68 -18.80 2.43
N PRO A 192 -25.41 -17.59 2.98
CA PRO A 192 -24.41 -16.71 2.42
C PRO A 192 -23.02 -17.33 2.64
N ASN A 193 -22.36 -17.73 1.55
CA ASN A 193 -20.98 -18.22 1.57
C ASN A 193 -20.06 -17.25 0.82
N SER A 194 -20.08 -15.99 1.24
CA SER A 194 -19.21 -14.96 0.70
C SER A 194 -17.79 -15.16 1.20
N LYS A 195 -16.86 -15.40 0.28
CA LYS A 195 -15.42 -15.47 0.54
C LYS A 195 -14.73 -14.28 -0.11
N SER A 196 -13.74 -13.74 0.59
CA SER A 196 -12.91 -12.65 0.06
C SER A 196 -11.64 -13.19 -0.56
N TYR A 197 -11.21 -12.55 -1.65
CA TYR A 197 -9.94 -12.80 -2.29
C TYR A 197 -9.30 -11.48 -2.70
N ALA A 198 -8.01 -11.33 -2.40
CA ALA A 198 -7.18 -10.26 -2.93
C ALA A 198 -7.04 -10.39 -4.45
N LEU A 199 -6.82 -9.26 -5.11
CA LEU A 199 -6.49 -9.12 -6.51
C LEU A 199 -5.80 -7.76 -6.73
N SER A 200 -5.51 -7.43 -7.98
CA SER A 200 -5.05 -6.10 -8.37
C SER A 200 -6.08 -5.40 -9.25
N LEU A 201 -6.05 -4.09 -9.23
CA LEU A 201 -6.58 -3.21 -10.27
C LEU A 201 -5.38 -2.54 -10.93
N TYR A 202 -5.26 -2.61 -12.26
CA TYR A 202 -4.10 -2.07 -12.95
C TYR A 202 -4.47 -1.28 -14.20
N SER A 203 -3.58 -0.36 -14.57
CA SER A 203 -3.66 0.42 -15.81
C SER A 203 -2.31 0.42 -16.52
N GLY A 204 -2.29 -0.12 -17.74
CA GLY A 204 -1.17 0.05 -18.68
C GLY A 204 -1.28 1.32 -19.54
N SER A 205 -2.33 2.12 -19.36
CA SER A 205 -2.59 3.34 -20.13
C SER A 205 -2.47 4.60 -19.28
N HIS A 206 -1.62 4.53 -18.25
CA HIS A 206 -1.33 5.63 -17.30
C HIS A 206 -2.60 6.24 -16.69
N GLY A 207 -3.56 5.38 -16.32
CA GLY A 207 -4.78 5.78 -15.63
C GLY A 207 -5.98 6.14 -16.52
N LYS A 208 -5.88 5.91 -17.84
CA LYS A 208 -7.02 6.13 -18.77
C LYS A 208 -8.02 4.98 -18.78
N ASN A 209 -7.53 3.75 -18.77
CA ASN A 209 -8.35 2.53 -18.73
C ASN A 209 -7.82 1.62 -17.63
N TRP A 210 -8.73 0.96 -16.93
CA TRP A 210 -8.42 0.09 -15.80
C TRP A 210 -8.95 -1.31 -16.03
N LYS A 211 -8.28 -2.31 -15.45
CA LYS A 211 -8.69 -3.71 -15.49
C LYS A 211 -8.39 -4.37 -14.16
N PHE A 212 -9.20 -5.33 -13.78
CA PHE A 212 -8.87 -6.22 -12.68
C PHE A 212 -7.91 -7.34 -13.13
N GLY A 213 -7.04 -7.74 -12.22
CA GLY A 213 -6.29 -8.99 -12.33
C GLY A 213 -7.13 -10.20 -11.92
N GLU A 214 -6.49 -11.36 -11.90
CA GLU A 214 -7.10 -12.59 -11.39
C GLU A 214 -7.23 -12.54 -9.86
N LEU A 215 -8.34 -13.08 -9.34
CA LEU A 215 -8.51 -13.31 -7.91
C LEU A 215 -7.47 -14.31 -7.40
N PHE A 216 -6.99 -14.10 -6.18
CA PHE A 216 -6.10 -15.04 -5.53
C PHE A 216 -6.82 -16.37 -5.30
N ASN A 217 -6.09 -17.48 -5.37
CA ASN A 217 -6.63 -18.81 -5.08
C ASN A 217 -6.81 -19.09 -3.58
N THR A 218 -6.45 -18.14 -2.71
CA THR A 218 -6.50 -18.28 -1.25
C THR A 218 -7.29 -17.14 -0.65
N VAL A 219 -8.15 -17.47 0.31
CA VAL A 219 -8.99 -16.50 1.01
C VAL A 219 -8.10 -15.43 1.65
N SER A 220 -8.39 -14.18 1.31
CA SER A 220 -7.64 -13.02 1.75
C SER A 220 -8.47 -11.76 1.62
N VAL A 221 -8.13 -10.75 2.43
CA VAL A 221 -8.79 -9.44 2.46
C VAL A 221 -7.76 -8.36 2.09
N GLU A 222 -7.77 -7.24 2.80
CA GLU A 222 -6.81 -6.12 2.72
C GLU A 222 -5.39 -6.59 2.39
N CYS A 223 -4.82 -6.02 1.34
CA CYS A 223 -3.51 -6.40 0.83
C CYS A 223 -2.69 -5.18 0.44
N GLU A 224 -1.38 -5.36 0.42
CA GLU A 224 -0.40 -4.36 0.00
C GLU A 224 0.54 -5.00 -1.02
N ILE A 225 1.00 -4.21 -1.98
CA ILE A 225 1.83 -4.68 -3.09
C ILE A 225 3.11 -3.88 -3.19
N VAL A 226 4.17 -4.54 -3.64
CA VAL A 226 5.47 -3.91 -3.89
C VAL A 226 6.17 -4.61 -5.04
N GLU A 227 6.79 -3.83 -5.92
CA GLU A 227 7.71 -4.38 -6.92
C GLU A 227 9.04 -4.71 -6.26
N ILE A 228 9.44 -5.98 -6.31
CA ILE A 228 10.64 -6.52 -5.64
C ILE A 228 11.83 -6.64 -6.59
N SER A 229 11.55 -6.81 -7.88
CA SER A 229 12.47 -6.69 -9.01
C SER A 229 11.65 -6.38 -10.25
N LYS A 230 12.30 -5.95 -11.32
CA LYS A 230 11.65 -5.65 -12.60
C LYS A 230 10.65 -6.74 -12.99
N ASP A 231 9.41 -6.36 -13.25
CA ASP A 231 8.28 -7.22 -13.64
C ASP A 231 7.81 -8.23 -12.56
N HIS A 232 8.42 -8.24 -11.38
CA HIS A 232 8.08 -9.14 -10.27
C HIS A 232 7.44 -8.37 -9.12
N ILE A 233 6.18 -8.68 -8.85
CA ILE A 233 5.38 -7.97 -7.87
C ILE A 233 5.05 -8.91 -6.73
N TYR A 234 5.41 -8.52 -5.52
CA TYR A 234 5.03 -9.21 -4.30
C TYR A 234 3.77 -8.59 -3.73
N CYS A 235 2.84 -9.45 -3.31
CA CYS A 235 1.65 -9.07 -2.57
C CYS A 235 1.64 -9.76 -1.20
N ASN A 236 1.32 -8.99 -0.18
CA ASN A 236 1.03 -9.48 1.16
C ASN A 236 -0.42 -9.16 1.50
N ALA A 237 -1.23 -10.20 1.69
CA ALA A 237 -2.64 -10.07 1.98
C ALA A 237 -2.97 -10.62 3.37
N ARG A 238 -3.82 -9.89 4.08
CA ARG A 238 -4.35 -10.29 5.38
C ARG A 238 -5.28 -11.50 5.20
N ASN A 239 -5.21 -12.44 6.13
CA ASN A 239 -6.11 -13.60 6.19
C ASN A 239 -6.61 -13.81 7.63
N VAL A 240 -7.85 -14.27 7.75
CA VAL A 240 -8.57 -14.52 9.01
C VAL A 240 -7.93 -15.68 9.80
N GLY A 241 -7.19 -16.57 9.13
CA GLY A 241 -6.50 -17.71 9.74
C GLY A 241 -5.28 -17.38 10.62
N GLY A 242 -4.98 -16.10 10.86
CA GLY A 242 -3.89 -15.68 11.76
C GLY A 242 -2.48 -15.68 11.14
N TYR A 243 -2.38 -15.90 9.83
CA TYR A 243 -1.15 -15.77 9.04
C TYR A 243 -1.42 -14.90 7.81
N GLN A 244 -0.37 -14.35 7.21
CA GLN A 244 -0.48 -13.60 5.97
C GLN A 244 -0.40 -14.52 4.75
N VAL A 245 -1.12 -14.14 3.69
CA VAL A 245 -1.04 -14.77 2.37
C VAL A 245 -0.01 -13.99 1.58
N GLU A 246 1.03 -14.69 1.15
CA GLU A 246 2.13 -14.11 0.37
C GLU A 246 2.07 -14.68 -1.04
N ALA A 247 2.01 -13.80 -2.03
CA ALA A 247 1.94 -14.19 -3.42
C ALA A 247 2.85 -13.32 -4.29
N VAL A 248 3.32 -13.88 -5.40
CA VAL A 248 4.15 -13.19 -6.38
C VAL A 248 3.50 -13.26 -7.75
N SER A 249 3.59 -12.16 -8.47
CA SER A 249 3.21 -12.04 -9.87
C SER A 249 4.48 -11.85 -10.70
N ASP A 250 4.59 -12.65 -11.76
CA ASP A 250 5.64 -12.55 -12.79
C ASP A 250 5.10 -11.92 -14.10
N ASP A 251 3.88 -11.39 -14.08
CA ASP A 251 3.16 -10.84 -15.23
C ASP A 251 2.69 -9.39 -15.00
N ASN A 252 3.45 -8.64 -14.20
CA ASN A 252 3.18 -7.25 -13.86
C ASN A 252 1.81 -7.05 -13.22
N GLY A 253 1.48 -7.92 -12.27
CA GLY A 253 0.35 -7.81 -11.37
C GLY A 253 -0.96 -8.34 -11.92
N VAL A 254 -0.98 -9.06 -13.06
CA VAL A 254 -2.23 -9.63 -13.59
C VAL A 254 -2.63 -10.86 -12.80
N LYS A 255 -1.70 -11.76 -12.53
CA LYS A 255 -1.92 -12.99 -11.76
C LYS A 255 -0.91 -13.11 -10.64
N PHE A 256 -1.38 -13.55 -9.48
CA PHE A 256 -0.54 -13.82 -8.32
C PHE A 256 -0.59 -15.29 -7.94
N ASN A 257 0.60 -15.89 -7.79
CA ASN A 257 0.76 -17.26 -7.35
C ASN A 257 1.30 -17.29 -5.92
N ASN A 258 0.72 -18.13 -5.07
CA ASN A 258 1.17 -18.29 -3.69
C ASN A 258 2.64 -18.73 -3.62
N LEU A 259 3.38 -18.16 -2.68
CA LEU A 259 4.71 -18.63 -2.38
C LEU A 259 4.69 -19.99 -1.70
N GLN A 260 5.56 -20.89 -2.17
CA GLN A 260 5.81 -22.17 -1.51
C GLN A 260 6.35 -21.92 -0.08
N PRO A 261 6.06 -22.80 0.90
CA PRO A 261 6.45 -22.60 2.30
C PRO A 261 7.94 -22.22 2.53
N GLY A 262 8.87 -22.75 1.72
CA GLY A 262 10.30 -22.45 1.81
C GLY A 262 10.74 -21.10 1.20
N ASN A 263 9.83 -20.40 0.51
CA ASN A 263 10.09 -19.14 -0.18
C ASN A 263 9.34 -17.95 0.47
N LYS A 264 8.63 -18.18 1.58
CA LYS A 264 7.92 -17.13 2.32
C LYS A 264 8.91 -16.11 2.88
N LEU A 265 8.63 -14.83 2.67
CA LEU A 265 9.33 -13.72 3.28
C LEU A 265 8.83 -13.59 4.72
N VAL A 266 9.52 -14.25 5.66
CA VAL A 266 9.22 -14.10 7.08
C VAL A 266 9.56 -12.68 7.54
N PHE A 267 8.55 -11.80 7.55
CA PHE A 267 8.62 -10.56 8.31
C PHE A 267 8.38 -10.91 9.79
N PHE A 268 9.47 -10.99 10.58
CA PHE A 268 9.36 -11.02 12.03
C PHE A 268 8.84 -9.66 12.51
N MET A 269 7.52 -9.51 12.61
CA MET A 269 6.93 -8.47 13.44
C MET A 269 7.22 -8.83 14.90
N GLN A 270 7.96 -7.98 15.61
CA GLN A 270 8.33 -8.22 17.01
C GLN A 270 7.13 -8.31 17.96
N HIS A 271 5.89 -8.02 17.51
CA HIS A 271 4.66 -8.29 18.25
C HIS A 271 3.55 -8.80 17.31
N PRO A 272 2.92 -9.97 17.58
CA PRO A 272 1.78 -10.44 16.81
C PRO A 272 0.55 -9.60 17.17
N ILE A 273 0.18 -8.64 16.32
CA ILE A 273 -1.12 -7.98 16.41
C ILE A 273 -2.10 -8.81 15.57
N ARG A 274 -2.96 -9.58 16.24
CA ARG A 274 -4.03 -10.35 15.58
C ARG A 274 -4.89 -9.41 14.73
N GLY A 275 -5.03 -9.70 13.44
CA GLY A 275 -6.04 -9.07 12.57
C GLY A 275 -5.83 -7.59 12.24
N CYS A 276 -4.59 -7.13 12.04
CA CYS A 276 -4.32 -5.73 11.66
C CYS A 276 -3.64 -5.62 10.28
N ASN A 277 -3.88 -4.50 9.59
CA ASN A 277 -3.22 -4.16 8.32
C ASN A 277 -1.73 -3.92 8.52
N THR A 278 -0.91 -4.52 7.66
CA THR A 278 0.55 -4.34 7.69
C THR A 278 1.02 -3.50 6.52
N LYS A 279 1.79 -2.44 6.81
CA LYS A 279 2.38 -1.57 5.79
C LYS A 279 3.62 -2.22 5.18
N GLY A 280 3.58 -2.53 3.88
CA GLY A 280 4.76 -2.89 3.10
C GLY A 280 5.55 -1.65 2.71
N ILE A 281 6.55 -1.25 3.49
CA ILE A 281 7.48 -0.19 3.06
C ILE A 281 8.64 -0.85 2.31
N GLN A 282 8.97 -0.36 1.11
CA GLN A 282 10.21 -0.68 0.38
C GLN A 282 11.45 -0.43 1.25
N LYS A 283 11.86 -1.44 2.02
CA LYS A 283 13.22 -1.61 2.49
C LYS A 283 13.84 -2.69 1.60
N LYS A 284 15.06 -2.45 1.09
CA LYS A 284 15.87 -3.45 0.39
C LYS A 284 15.68 -4.82 1.05
N ILE A 285 15.12 -5.76 0.29
CA ILE A 285 14.85 -7.11 0.74
C ILE A 285 16.21 -7.80 0.89
N CYS A 286 16.61 -8.08 2.12
CA CYS A 286 17.66 -9.05 2.39
C CYS A 286 16.96 -10.41 2.46
N ALA A 287 16.80 -11.06 1.32
CA ALA A 287 16.22 -12.39 1.25
C ALA A 287 17.18 -13.40 1.91
N LYS A 288 16.73 -14.05 2.98
CA LYS A 288 17.41 -15.23 3.53
C LYS A 288 16.76 -16.45 2.89
N SER A 289 17.27 -16.92 1.75
CA SER A 289 17.02 -18.30 1.29
C SER A 289 17.98 -18.73 0.17
N ASN A 290 18.42 -19.98 0.25
CA ASN A 290 19.16 -20.80 -0.74
C ASN A 290 20.69 -20.67 -0.91
N LYS A 291 21.36 -21.83 -0.75
CA LYS A 291 22.82 -22.07 -0.80
C LYS A 291 23.55 -21.61 -2.07
N LYS A 292 22.84 -21.24 -3.16
CA LYS A 292 23.47 -20.64 -4.36
C LYS A 292 23.71 -19.13 -4.24
N VAL A 293 22.90 -18.40 -3.47
CA VAL A 293 23.08 -16.96 -3.21
C VAL A 293 24.15 -16.71 -2.14
N ALA A 294 24.37 -17.68 -1.23
CA ALA A 294 25.46 -17.65 -0.26
C ALA A 294 26.84 -17.52 -0.94
N ASN A 295 27.05 -18.17 -2.09
CA ASN A 295 28.30 -18.00 -2.86
C ASN A 295 28.43 -16.61 -3.49
N LEU A 296 27.33 -16.01 -3.96
CA LEU A 296 27.36 -14.66 -4.51
C LEU A 296 27.59 -13.59 -3.42
N LEU A 297 27.02 -13.80 -2.23
CA LEU A 297 27.27 -12.97 -1.05
C LEU A 297 28.70 -13.13 -0.52
N LEU A 298 29.25 -14.36 -0.52
CA LEU A 298 30.64 -14.60 -0.14
C LEU A 298 31.61 -13.92 -1.10
N ILE A 299 31.34 -13.99 -2.41
CA ILE A 299 32.11 -13.30 -3.45
C ILE A 299 32.03 -11.77 -3.27
N PHE A 300 30.84 -11.20 -3.00
CA PHE A 300 30.70 -9.77 -2.75
C PHE A 300 31.40 -9.31 -1.47
N ILE A 301 31.35 -10.11 -0.39
CA ILE A 301 32.05 -9.81 0.87
C ILE A 301 33.57 -9.93 0.69
N LEU A 302 34.05 -10.92 -0.06
CA LEU A 302 35.47 -11.05 -0.41
C LEU A 302 35.96 -9.87 -1.26
N ILE A 303 35.17 -9.41 -2.24
CA ILE A 303 35.51 -8.23 -3.06
C ILE A 303 35.56 -6.96 -2.20
N LEU A 304 34.60 -6.77 -1.28
CA LEU A 304 34.59 -5.64 -0.35
C LEU A 304 35.76 -5.68 0.63
N LEU A 305 36.13 -6.87 1.14
CA LEU A 305 37.31 -7.03 2.00
C LEU A 305 38.60 -6.79 1.23
N LEU A 306 38.71 -7.23 -0.03
CA LEU A 306 39.87 -6.96 -0.88
C LEU A 306 40.03 -5.46 -1.17
N LEU A 307 38.92 -4.77 -1.45
CA LEU A 307 38.90 -3.31 -1.64
C LEU A 307 39.26 -2.57 -0.36
N LEU A 308 38.80 -3.05 0.80
CA LEU A 308 39.17 -2.48 2.11
C LEU A 308 40.65 -2.70 2.43
N LEU A 309 41.20 -3.88 2.09
CA LEU A 309 42.62 -4.19 2.26
C LEU A 309 43.49 -3.34 1.34
N LEU A 310 43.07 -3.12 0.09
CA LEU A 310 43.74 -2.22 -0.86
C LEU A 310 43.70 -0.76 -0.39
N LEU A 311 42.58 -0.31 0.18
CA LEU A 311 42.46 1.02 0.80
C LEU A 311 43.36 1.17 2.03
N LEU A 312 43.45 0.14 2.88
CA LEU A 312 44.33 0.15 4.06
C LEU A 312 45.81 0.12 3.65
N LEU A 313 46.17 -0.69 2.65
CA LEU A 313 47.54 -0.71 2.09
C LEU A 313 47.90 0.61 1.39
N HIS A 314 46.93 1.32 0.78
CA HIS A 314 47.17 2.66 0.25
C HIS A 314 47.30 3.72 1.35
N ILE A 315 46.55 3.59 2.45
CA ILE A 315 46.70 4.48 3.61
C ILE A 315 48.06 4.28 4.28
N ASP A 316 48.56 3.05 4.38
CA ASP A 316 49.91 2.80 4.90
C ASP A 316 51.00 3.29 3.94
N TYR A 317 50.81 3.18 2.62
CA TYR A 317 51.75 3.74 1.63
C TYR A 317 51.80 5.28 1.69
N ILE A 318 50.66 5.94 1.94
CA ILE A 318 50.57 7.40 2.10
C ILE A 318 51.14 7.86 3.46
N TYR A 319 50.91 7.11 4.54
CA TYR A 319 51.43 7.45 5.87
C TYR A 319 52.95 7.21 5.99
N THR A 320 53.49 6.22 5.27
CA THR A 320 54.94 5.97 5.27
C THR A 320 55.70 7.04 4.46
N TYR A 321 55.08 7.61 3.41
CA TYR A 321 55.66 8.72 2.65
C TYR A 321 55.56 10.08 3.35
N ALA A 322 54.58 10.28 4.25
CA ALA A 322 54.39 11.53 4.98
C ALA A 322 55.25 11.69 6.26
N LYS A 323 56.05 10.69 6.62
CA LYS A 323 57.00 10.73 7.75
C LYS A 323 58.48 10.59 7.35
N GLY A 324 58.78 10.65 6.06
CA GLY A 324 60.13 10.50 5.52
C GLY A 324 60.45 11.53 4.43
N VAL A 325 60.27 12.81 4.72
CA VAL A 325 60.98 13.96 4.10
C VAL A 325 61.15 15.03 5.16
#